data_AF-A0A931K0S7-F1
#
_entry.id   AF-A0A931K0S7-F1
#
_cell.length_a   1.000
_cell.length_b   1.000
_cell.length_c   1.000
_cell.angle_alpha   90.00
_cell.angle_beta   90.00
_cell.angle_gamma   90.00
#
_symmetry.space_group_name_H-M   'P 1'
#
loop_
_entity.id
_entity.type
_entity.pdbx_description
1 polymer ?
#
loop_
_entity_poly.entity_id
_entity_poly.type
_entity_poly.pdbx_seq_one_letter_code
_entity_poly.pdbx_strand_id
1 'polypeptide(L)'
;MKPVLAWIKSNILIVVFVVLILVILPTSWFVSSSWGESIRTERAKAANDQLSKLKASTVDYKLPQVDPSVPEVSLNKVEPNDKITEWFKQNKETLEKAAAEAYKLAEDFNKGVGPAAQSLGRDEHKVMVSGLFPKAENKDVEQEKLNDMEDKLLGKRGNPNPYQAMLDRVRAGGPADPVKLAAAVKDLAQREAEKVTANKRELTPEEQQKLMETLTARRLGEYQNRAKEITFYATLESLPQGPNGIQIGHIEQPAQMIEPNNFFLLNWDIWVMDDMLTALRVANTTPDGRVLTADEGPVKRLESMSISGIPGMGVQSQGQAPAVIDPNPPAASPDAKPGMIPTDARASISGRVSGPWNTFFDIRRVNLTLVASSSRLRELVHAIERTNFMTVLDMNLSDVDEWEDLRQGYFYGQEPVVRVKLTVETVWLRSWTEPLMPERLKGILTGKVAPEGEATGFPGGVPQGGGSAPPPPPPTGRRGQYNGGRGGG
;
A
#
# COMPACT_ATOMS: atom_id res chain seq x y z
N MET A 1 53.61 98.99 46.36
CA MET A 1 52.28 98.35 46.56
C MET A 1 51.10 99.33 46.63
N LYS A 2 51.21 100.52 47.24
CA LYS A 2 50.12 101.53 47.25
C LYS A 2 49.59 101.99 45.87
N PRO A 3 50.44 102.23 44.84
CA PRO A 3 49.93 102.70 43.54
C PRO A 3 49.15 101.62 42.75
N VAL A 4 49.52 100.35 42.89
CA VAL A 4 48.81 99.21 42.25
C VAL A 4 47.43 99.01 42.89
N LEU A 5 47.33 99.11 44.22
CA LEU A 5 46.06 99.03 44.95
C LEU A 5 45.09 100.20 44.62
N ALA A 6 45.62 101.40 44.39
CA ALA A 6 44.81 102.54 43.95
C ALA A 6 44.28 102.35 42.52
N TRP A 7 45.10 101.82 41.62
CA TRP A 7 44.69 101.51 40.25
C TRP A 7 43.64 100.40 40.19
N ILE A 8 43.81 99.32 40.96
CA ILE A 8 42.83 98.22 41.08
C ILE A 8 41.48 98.74 41.60
N LYS A 9 41.48 99.66 42.58
CA LYS A 9 40.24 100.26 43.11
C LYS A 9 39.55 101.18 42.10
N SER A 10 40.31 101.94 41.30
CA SER A 10 39.76 102.83 40.28
C SER A 10 39.30 102.09 39.00
N ASN A 11 39.82 100.88 38.76
CA ASN A 11 39.55 100.08 37.56
C ASN A 11 38.97 98.70 37.94
N ILE A 12 38.14 98.66 38.98
CA ILE A 12 37.64 97.40 39.55
C ILE A 12 36.88 96.56 38.52
N LEU A 13 36.17 97.21 37.59
CA LEU A 13 35.49 96.55 36.47
C LEU A 13 36.48 95.83 35.53
N ILE A 14 37.61 96.44 35.19
CA ILE A 14 38.63 95.84 34.32
C ILE A 14 39.25 94.62 35.02
N VAL A 15 39.56 94.72 36.30
CA VAL A 15 40.11 93.61 37.09
C VAL A 15 39.09 92.47 37.21
N VAL A 16 37.81 92.78 37.44
CA VAL A 16 36.73 91.79 37.45
C VAL A 16 36.60 91.11 36.09
N PHE A 17 36.61 91.83 34.98
CA PHE A 17 36.53 91.23 33.63
C PHE A 17 37.75 90.37 33.28
N VAL A 18 38.97 90.78 33.65
CA VAL A 18 40.18 89.98 33.41
C VAL A 18 40.15 88.69 34.21
N VAL A 19 39.75 88.73 35.48
CA VAL A 19 39.55 87.53 36.31
C VAL A 19 38.44 86.66 35.73
N LEU A 20 37.34 87.26 35.27
CA LEU A 20 36.23 86.54 34.64
C LEU A 20 36.69 85.81 33.37
N ILE A 21 37.46 86.46 32.49
CA ILE A 21 38.00 85.85 31.26
C ILE A 21 38.97 84.71 31.59
N LEU A 22 39.87 84.92 32.57
CA LEU A 22 40.83 83.90 33.01
C LEU A 22 40.16 82.70 33.67
N VAL A 23 38.96 82.86 34.23
CA VAL A 23 38.16 81.74 34.79
C VAL A 23 37.28 81.10 33.71
N ILE A 24 36.66 81.88 32.82
CA ILE A 24 35.74 81.38 31.79
C ILE A 24 36.46 80.58 30.71
N LEU A 25 37.66 80.98 30.27
CA LEU A 25 38.35 80.26 29.19
C LEU A 25 38.76 78.82 29.61
N PRO A 26 39.40 78.57 30.77
CA PRO A 26 39.70 77.22 31.21
C PRO A 26 38.45 76.41 31.55
N THR A 27 37.43 77.04 32.16
CA THR A 27 36.17 76.35 32.48
C THR A 27 35.38 75.99 31.23
N SER A 28 35.35 76.85 30.20
CA SER A 28 34.70 76.54 28.92
C SER A 28 35.43 75.43 28.16
N TRP A 29 36.76 75.38 28.20
CA TRP A 29 37.53 74.26 27.64
C TRP A 29 37.26 72.94 28.37
N PHE A 30 37.26 72.95 29.71
CA PHE A 30 36.98 71.77 30.51
C PHE A 30 35.53 71.26 30.35
N VAL A 31 34.56 72.18 30.29
CA VAL A 31 33.15 71.85 30.02
C VAL A 31 33.01 71.31 28.59
N SER A 32 33.68 71.91 27.61
CA SER A 32 33.65 71.43 26.23
C SER A 32 34.31 70.06 26.06
N SER A 33 35.42 69.79 26.76
CA SER A 33 36.10 68.50 26.70
C SER A 33 35.30 67.42 27.40
N SER A 34 34.74 67.72 28.57
CA SER A 34 33.87 66.80 29.32
C SER A 34 32.59 66.48 28.55
N TRP A 35 31.98 67.46 27.88
CA TRP A 35 30.79 67.24 27.07
C TRP A 35 31.11 66.44 25.80
N GLY A 36 32.25 66.70 25.16
CA GLY A 36 32.72 65.91 24.01
C GLY A 36 33.02 64.45 24.35
N GLU A 37 33.63 64.20 25.51
CA GLU A 37 33.90 62.85 26.04
C GLU A 37 32.60 62.13 26.42
N SER A 38 31.65 62.83 27.04
CA SER A 38 30.32 62.31 27.34
C SER A 38 29.56 61.91 26.07
N ILE A 39 29.53 62.74 25.03
CA ILE A 39 28.87 62.42 23.75
C ILE A 39 29.54 61.21 23.08
N ARG A 40 30.87 61.13 23.05
CA ARG A 40 31.58 59.97 22.47
C ARG A 40 31.28 58.70 23.24
N THR A 41 31.24 58.77 24.57
CA THR A 41 30.95 57.63 25.43
C THR A 41 29.51 57.17 25.27
N GLU A 42 28.54 58.09 25.22
CA GLU A 42 27.13 57.78 24.97
C GLU A 42 26.92 57.16 23.58
N ARG A 43 27.57 57.70 22.54
CA ARG A 43 27.48 57.16 21.18
C ARG A 43 28.16 55.78 21.07
N ALA A 44 29.32 55.61 21.69
CA ALA A 44 30.01 54.31 21.74
C ALA A 44 29.19 53.27 22.50
N LYS A 45 28.57 53.66 23.63
CA LYS A 45 27.65 52.80 24.39
C LYS A 45 26.42 52.44 23.57
N ALA A 46 25.75 53.41 22.95
CA ALA A 46 24.58 53.14 22.12
C ALA A 46 24.91 52.25 20.91
N ALA A 47 26.07 52.45 20.27
CA ALA A 47 26.55 51.60 19.18
C ALA A 47 26.86 50.18 19.67
N ASN A 48 27.51 50.01 20.82
CA ASN A 48 27.77 48.71 21.42
C ASN A 48 26.49 48.00 21.90
N ASP A 49 25.52 48.75 22.42
CA ASP A 49 24.20 48.24 22.80
C ASP A 49 23.40 47.77 21.58
N GLN A 50 23.48 48.47 20.44
CA GLN A 50 22.89 48.03 19.19
C GLN A 50 23.63 46.83 18.58
N LEU A 51 24.96 46.84 18.61
CA LEU A 51 25.79 45.74 18.11
C LEU A 51 25.59 44.46 18.94
N SER A 52 25.50 44.59 20.27
CA SER A 52 25.21 43.45 21.14
C SER A 52 23.81 42.90 20.93
N LYS A 53 22.80 43.75 20.67
CA LYS A 53 21.46 43.30 20.26
C LYS A 53 21.46 42.54 18.94
N LEU A 54 22.24 43.00 17.95
CA LEU A 54 22.41 42.30 16.66
C LEU A 54 23.15 40.96 16.82
N LYS A 55 24.17 40.91 17.68
CA LYS A 55 24.89 39.66 18.02
C LYS A 55 24.03 38.69 18.84
N ALA A 56 23.10 39.21 19.64
CA ALA A 56 22.15 38.40 20.40
C ALA A 56 21.00 37.87 19.53
N SER A 57 20.68 38.51 18.40
CA SER A 57 19.69 38.01 17.45
C SER A 57 20.30 36.95 16.54
N THR A 58 20.65 35.80 17.10
CA THR A 58 21.12 34.67 16.29
C THR A 58 19.94 33.94 15.64
N VAL A 59 20.13 33.44 14.41
CA VAL A 59 19.13 32.64 13.69
C VAL A 59 19.67 31.22 13.50
N ASP A 60 18.78 30.24 13.69
CA ASP A 60 19.06 28.84 13.40
C ASP A 60 18.48 28.50 12.01
N TYR A 61 19.35 28.16 11.07
CA TYR A 61 18.95 27.71 9.74
C TYR A 61 18.97 26.18 9.69
N LYS A 62 17.86 25.61 9.23
CA LYS A 62 17.62 24.17 9.19
C LYS A 62 17.08 23.79 7.83
N LEU A 63 17.81 22.96 7.11
CA LEU A 63 17.38 22.41 5.82
C LEU A 63 17.28 20.87 5.95
N PRO A 64 16.07 20.34 6.15
CA PRO A 64 15.88 18.89 6.19
C PRO A 64 16.23 18.28 4.84
N GLN A 65 16.75 17.06 4.87
CA GLN A 65 17.05 16.27 3.68
C GLN A 65 15.90 15.30 3.41
N VAL A 66 15.61 15.02 2.13
CA VAL A 66 14.57 14.06 1.73
C VAL A 66 14.99 12.63 2.07
N ASP A 67 16.29 12.32 1.93
CA ASP A 67 16.85 11.06 2.40
C ASP A 67 17.24 11.20 3.89
N PRO A 68 16.60 10.47 4.81
CA PRO A 68 16.90 10.53 6.22
C PRO A 68 18.29 9.96 6.59
N SER A 69 18.98 9.34 5.63
CA SER A 69 20.37 8.88 5.76
C SER A 69 21.37 10.02 5.54
N VAL A 70 20.95 11.12 4.94
CA VAL A 70 21.78 12.31 4.72
C VAL A 70 21.56 13.25 5.91
N PRO A 71 22.63 13.67 6.62
CA PRO A 71 22.49 14.56 7.75
C PRO A 71 21.88 15.90 7.33
N GLU A 72 21.04 16.45 8.20
CA GLU A 72 20.46 17.78 8.05
C GLU A 72 21.57 18.84 7.88
N VAL A 73 21.39 19.77 6.95
CA VAL A 73 22.27 20.93 6.86
C VAL A 73 21.76 21.96 7.86
N SER A 74 22.42 22.03 9.02
CA SER A 74 22.08 22.98 10.09
C SER A 74 23.19 24.00 10.30
N LEU A 75 22.84 25.29 10.32
CA LEU A 75 23.69 26.36 10.81
C LEU A 75 23.06 26.94 12.07
N ASN A 76 23.65 26.64 13.23
CA ASN A 76 23.14 27.06 14.52
C ASN A 76 23.83 28.35 14.97
N LYS A 77 23.06 29.25 15.58
CA LYS A 77 23.53 30.49 16.20
C LYS A 77 24.33 31.40 15.26
N VAL A 78 23.90 31.52 14.00
CA VAL A 78 24.58 32.38 13.01
C VAL A 78 23.98 33.79 13.03
N GLU A 79 24.83 34.80 12.85
CA GLU A 79 24.37 36.18 12.69
C GLU A 79 23.45 36.30 11.46
N PRO A 80 22.32 37.03 11.53
CA PRO A 80 21.37 37.15 10.43
C PRO A 80 22.09 37.69 9.20
N ASN A 81 22.07 36.92 8.12
CA ASN A 81 22.75 37.27 6.87
C ASN A 81 21.77 37.05 5.71
N ASP A 82 21.51 38.10 4.94
CA ASP A 82 20.55 38.06 3.84
C ASP A 82 20.91 37.00 2.81
N LYS A 83 22.20 36.83 2.49
CA LYS A 83 22.67 35.82 1.52
C LYS A 83 22.47 34.40 2.03
N ILE A 84 22.72 34.16 3.32
CA ILE A 84 22.49 32.84 3.94
C ILE A 84 20.99 32.55 3.98
N THR A 85 20.19 33.52 4.40
CA THR A 85 18.73 33.41 4.45
C THR A 85 18.14 33.11 3.08
N GLU A 86 18.57 33.84 2.05
CA GLU A 86 18.13 33.64 0.68
C GLU A 86 18.57 32.27 0.14
N TRP A 87 19.81 31.85 0.41
CA TRP A 87 20.28 30.52 0.03
C TRP A 87 19.44 29.41 0.70
N PHE A 88 19.19 29.47 2.00
CA PHE A 88 18.35 28.47 2.70
C PHE A 88 16.92 28.47 2.18
N LYS A 89 16.36 29.64 1.90
CA LYS A 89 15.02 29.77 1.30
C LYS A 89 14.97 29.10 -0.07
N GLN A 90 15.90 29.42 -0.97
CA GLN A 90 15.96 28.84 -2.32
C GLN A 90 16.16 27.31 -2.29
N ASN A 91 17.03 26.82 -1.41
CA ASN A 91 17.27 25.37 -1.29
C ASN A 91 16.07 24.64 -0.67
N LYS A 92 15.40 25.25 0.32
CA LYS A 92 14.17 24.72 0.89
C LYS A 92 13.06 24.66 -0.17
N GLU A 93 12.85 25.71 -0.94
CA GLU A 93 11.87 25.73 -2.03
C GLU A 93 12.19 24.68 -3.10
N THR A 94 13.48 24.51 -3.45
CA THR A 94 13.91 23.49 -4.41
C THR A 94 13.66 22.08 -3.88
N LEU A 95 13.97 21.84 -2.60
CA LEU A 95 13.78 20.56 -1.94
C LEU A 95 12.29 20.22 -1.76
N GLU A 96 11.46 21.19 -1.36
CA GLU A 96 10.00 21.02 -1.27
C GLU A 96 9.40 20.71 -2.64
N LYS A 97 9.85 21.39 -3.70
CA LYS A 97 9.41 21.10 -5.07
C LYS A 97 9.81 19.69 -5.51
N ALA A 98 11.07 19.30 -5.30
CA ALA A 98 11.54 17.96 -5.66
C ALA A 98 10.81 16.87 -4.86
N ALA A 99 10.57 17.09 -3.56
CA ALA A 99 9.80 16.17 -2.72
C ALA A 99 8.35 16.06 -3.19
N ALA A 100 7.70 17.17 -3.54
CA ALA A 100 6.33 17.18 -4.07
C ALA A 100 6.24 16.45 -5.43
N GLU A 101 7.22 16.64 -6.31
CA GLU A 101 7.30 15.94 -7.60
C GLU A 101 7.50 14.43 -7.41
N ALA A 102 8.40 14.02 -6.51
CA ALA A 102 8.63 12.62 -6.18
C ALA A 102 7.40 11.97 -5.53
N TYR A 103 6.74 12.68 -4.62
CA TYR A 103 5.50 12.23 -3.99
C TYR A 103 4.39 12.03 -5.02
N LYS A 104 4.21 13.00 -5.93
CA LYS A 104 3.22 12.89 -7.00
C LYS A 104 3.52 11.73 -7.94
N LEU A 105 4.79 11.52 -8.30
CA LEU A 105 5.19 10.37 -9.12
C LEU A 105 4.86 9.04 -8.41
N ALA A 106 5.10 8.97 -7.10
CA ALA A 106 4.76 7.80 -6.30
C ALA A 106 3.24 7.58 -6.22
N GLU A 107 2.46 8.65 -6.05
CA GLU A 107 1.00 8.62 -6.08
C GLU A 107 0.46 8.15 -7.43
N ASP A 108 0.91 8.78 -8.53
CA ASP A 108 0.53 8.42 -9.89
C ASP A 108 0.89 6.95 -10.15
N PHE A 109 2.11 6.51 -9.82
CA PHE A 109 2.52 5.12 -9.97
C PHE A 109 1.67 4.16 -9.15
N ASN A 110 1.36 4.48 -7.88
CA ASN A 110 0.53 3.65 -7.03
C ASN A 110 -0.89 3.50 -7.58
N LYS A 111 -1.44 4.58 -8.12
CA LYS A 111 -2.75 4.65 -8.77
C LYS A 111 -2.77 4.02 -10.18
N GLY A 112 -1.63 3.60 -10.73
CA GLY A 112 -1.56 3.04 -12.09
C GLY A 112 -1.58 4.10 -13.20
N VAL A 113 -1.25 5.35 -12.87
CA VAL A 113 -1.17 6.49 -13.80
C VAL A 113 0.28 6.73 -14.24
N GLY A 114 0.42 7.21 -15.47
CA GLY A 114 1.70 7.69 -16.00
C GLY A 114 2.55 6.62 -16.66
N PRO A 115 3.68 7.03 -17.28
CA PRO A 115 4.48 6.17 -18.13
C PRO A 115 5.11 4.99 -17.38
N ALA A 116 5.46 5.17 -16.10
CA ALA A 116 6.04 4.10 -15.29
C ALA A 116 5.05 2.94 -15.10
N ALA A 117 3.82 3.21 -14.71
CA ALA A 117 2.79 2.18 -14.55
C ALA A 117 2.39 1.55 -15.90
N GLN A 118 2.20 2.37 -16.92
CA GLN A 118 1.82 1.91 -18.27
C GLN A 118 2.89 1.03 -18.92
N SER A 119 4.18 1.27 -18.64
CA SER A 119 5.27 0.44 -19.14
C SER A 119 5.21 -1.01 -18.62
N LEU A 120 4.52 -1.23 -17.50
CA LEU A 120 4.28 -2.54 -16.91
C LEU A 120 2.94 -3.14 -17.35
N GLY A 121 2.18 -2.42 -18.19
CA GLY A 121 0.86 -2.82 -18.63
C GLY A 121 -0.23 -2.66 -17.57
N ARG A 122 -0.04 -1.76 -16.60
CA ARG A 122 -1.06 -1.40 -15.60
C ARG A 122 -1.98 -0.31 -16.14
N ASP A 123 -3.26 -0.43 -15.79
CA ASP A 123 -4.28 0.58 -16.03
C ASP A 123 -4.48 1.45 -14.77
N GLU A 124 -5.08 2.63 -14.95
CA GLU A 124 -5.45 3.49 -13.82
C GLU A 124 -6.52 2.83 -12.94
N HIS A 125 -6.23 2.76 -11.64
CA HIS A 125 -7.16 2.31 -10.60
C HIS A 125 -8.31 3.30 -10.46
N LYS A 126 -9.49 2.87 -10.93
CA LYS A 126 -10.74 3.64 -10.89
C LYS A 126 -11.79 2.92 -10.06
N VAL A 127 -12.67 3.71 -9.45
CA VAL A 127 -13.92 3.17 -8.91
C VAL A 127 -14.79 2.69 -10.05
N MET A 128 -15.36 1.49 -9.93
CA MET A 128 -16.19 0.90 -10.99
C MET A 128 -17.50 1.69 -11.21
N VAL A 129 -18.01 2.33 -10.16
CA VAL A 129 -19.21 3.16 -10.21
C VAL A 129 -18.89 4.56 -9.71
N SER A 130 -18.88 5.52 -10.64
CA SER A 130 -18.66 6.92 -10.32
C SER A 130 -19.84 7.50 -9.52
N GLY A 131 -19.52 8.31 -8.50
CA GLY A 131 -20.48 8.94 -7.61
C GLY A 131 -20.99 8.07 -6.46
N LEU A 132 -20.55 6.80 -6.36
CA LEU A 132 -20.89 5.94 -5.22
C LEU A 132 -20.05 6.29 -3.98
N PHE A 133 -18.79 6.65 -4.18
CA PHE A 133 -17.82 6.90 -3.11
C PHE A 133 -17.26 8.33 -3.15
N PRO A 134 -16.87 8.93 -2.01
CA PRO A 134 -16.95 8.39 -0.63
C PRO A 134 -18.37 8.43 -0.04
N LYS A 135 -19.25 9.25 -0.61
CA LYS A 135 -20.67 9.38 -0.26
C LYS A 135 -21.44 9.76 -1.51
N ALA A 136 -22.57 9.09 -1.76
CA ALA A 136 -23.47 9.45 -2.85
C ALA A 136 -24.23 10.76 -2.56
N GLU A 137 -24.81 11.37 -3.60
CA GLU A 137 -25.54 12.64 -3.47
C GLU A 137 -26.73 12.55 -2.50
N ASN A 138 -27.47 11.43 -2.54
CA ASN A 138 -28.60 11.12 -1.66
C ASN A 138 -28.82 9.60 -1.61
N LYS A 139 -29.74 9.14 -0.75
CA LYS A 139 -29.98 7.70 -0.51
C LYS A 139 -30.57 6.94 -1.70
N ASP A 140 -31.39 7.59 -2.51
CA ASP A 140 -31.98 6.96 -3.70
C ASP A 140 -30.91 6.71 -4.76
N VAL A 141 -30.05 7.70 -5.01
CA VAL A 141 -28.88 7.58 -5.90
C VAL A 141 -27.89 6.56 -5.34
N GLU A 142 -27.68 6.51 -4.03
CA GLU A 142 -26.81 5.50 -3.41
C GLU A 142 -27.30 4.09 -3.73
N GLN A 143 -28.58 3.79 -3.52
CA GLN A 143 -29.14 2.48 -3.79
C GLN A 143 -29.05 2.10 -5.28
N GLU A 144 -29.31 3.04 -6.19
CA GLU A 144 -29.13 2.81 -7.63
C GLU A 144 -27.67 2.46 -7.97
N LYS A 145 -26.72 3.21 -7.40
CA LYS A 145 -25.28 3.02 -7.63
C LYS A 145 -24.75 1.73 -6.99
N LEU A 146 -25.29 1.33 -5.84
CA LEU A 146 -25.01 0.03 -5.23
C LEU A 146 -25.48 -1.13 -6.11
N ASN A 147 -26.67 -1.00 -6.73
CA ASN A 147 -27.18 -1.99 -7.67
C ASN A 147 -26.33 -2.05 -8.96
N ASP A 148 -25.91 -0.90 -9.50
CA ASP A 148 -24.98 -0.84 -10.65
C ASP A 148 -23.63 -1.49 -10.32
N MET A 149 -23.14 -1.30 -9.10
CA MET A 149 -21.91 -1.90 -8.61
C MET A 149 -22.01 -3.42 -8.53
N GLU A 150 -23.11 -3.93 -7.99
CA GLU A 150 -23.40 -5.37 -7.97
C GLU A 150 -23.47 -5.94 -9.40
N ASP A 151 -24.19 -5.28 -10.31
CA ASP A 151 -24.31 -5.74 -11.70
C ASP A 151 -22.95 -5.80 -12.40
N LYS A 152 -22.08 -4.81 -12.19
CA LYS A 152 -20.72 -4.80 -12.75
C LYS A 152 -19.85 -5.90 -12.15
N LEU A 153 -19.87 -6.08 -10.84
CA LEU A 153 -19.11 -7.13 -10.15
C LEU A 153 -19.48 -8.52 -10.65
N LEU A 154 -20.78 -8.75 -10.87
CA LEU A 154 -21.30 -10.05 -11.30
C LEU A 154 -21.29 -10.25 -12.82
N GLY A 155 -20.90 -9.24 -13.61
CA GLY A 155 -21.00 -9.28 -15.07
C GLY A 155 -22.44 -9.45 -15.58
N LYS A 156 -23.41 -8.87 -14.87
CA LYS A 156 -24.84 -8.91 -15.22
C LYS A 156 -25.21 -7.73 -16.11
N ARG A 157 -26.39 -7.84 -16.76
CA ARG A 157 -26.99 -6.78 -17.59
C ARG A 157 -26.09 -6.27 -18.73
N GLY A 158 -25.26 -7.16 -19.29
CA GLY A 158 -24.35 -6.85 -20.39
C GLY A 158 -23.00 -6.25 -19.97
N ASN A 159 -22.75 -6.09 -18.66
CA ASN A 159 -21.44 -5.72 -18.17
C ASN A 159 -20.44 -6.88 -18.31
N PRO A 160 -19.19 -6.63 -18.71
CA PRO A 160 -18.15 -7.66 -18.71
C PRO A 160 -17.84 -8.09 -17.26
N ASN A 161 -17.55 -9.37 -17.06
CA ASN A 161 -17.07 -9.86 -15.77
C ASN A 161 -15.65 -9.28 -15.52
N PRO A 162 -15.44 -8.45 -14.49
CA PRO A 162 -14.17 -7.76 -14.26
C PRO A 162 -13.04 -8.75 -13.96
N TYR A 163 -13.33 -9.87 -13.31
CA TYR A 163 -12.35 -10.90 -12.98
C TYR A 163 -11.87 -11.66 -14.22
N GLN A 164 -12.79 -11.98 -15.13
CA GLN A 164 -12.43 -12.58 -16.41
C GLN A 164 -11.63 -11.60 -17.28
N ALA A 165 -12.05 -10.32 -17.31
CA ALA A 165 -11.32 -9.28 -18.05
C ALA A 165 -9.88 -9.11 -17.56
N MET A 166 -9.62 -9.20 -16.25
CA MET A 166 -8.26 -9.19 -15.70
C MET A 166 -7.43 -10.39 -16.17
N LEU A 167 -8.00 -11.61 -16.14
CA LEU A 167 -7.32 -12.82 -16.64
C LEU A 167 -7.02 -12.71 -18.15
N ASP A 168 -7.97 -12.23 -18.94
CA ASP A 168 -7.82 -12.05 -20.38
C ASP A 168 -6.72 -11.03 -20.71
N ARG A 169 -6.67 -9.92 -19.96
CA ARG A 169 -5.64 -8.86 -20.10
C ARG A 169 -4.23 -9.43 -19.93
N VAL A 170 -4.03 -10.34 -18.97
CA VAL A 170 -2.73 -11.00 -18.76
C VAL A 170 -2.52 -12.23 -19.63
N ARG A 171 -3.47 -12.52 -20.54
CA ARG A 171 -3.52 -13.74 -21.37
C ARG A 171 -3.39 -15.01 -20.53
N ALA A 172 -4.00 -15.03 -19.35
CA ALA A 172 -4.09 -16.25 -18.55
C ALA A 172 -5.25 -17.12 -19.03
N GLY A 173 -5.17 -18.42 -18.75
CA GLY A 173 -6.28 -19.32 -19.04
C GLY A 173 -6.14 -20.71 -18.44
N GLY A 174 -7.20 -21.51 -18.57
CA GLY A 174 -7.18 -22.90 -18.12
C GLY A 174 -6.34 -23.84 -19.00
N PRO A 175 -6.12 -25.08 -18.54
CA PRO A 175 -5.51 -26.14 -19.34
C PRO A 175 -6.38 -26.49 -20.56
N ALA A 176 -5.86 -27.35 -21.45
CA ALA A 176 -6.63 -27.77 -22.62
C ALA A 176 -7.94 -28.44 -22.17
N ASP A 177 -9.04 -28.09 -22.83
CA ASP A 177 -10.38 -28.61 -22.51
C ASP A 177 -10.37 -30.16 -22.60
N PRO A 178 -10.55 -30.87 -21.47
CA PRO A 178 -10.40 -32.32 -21.44
C PRO A 178 -11.47 -33.02 -22.29
N VAL A 179 -12.65 -32.42 -22.44
CA VAL A 179 -13.76 -32.99 -23.22
C VAL A 179 -13.45 -32.89 -24.71
N LYS A 180 -13.03 -31.71 -25.18
CA LYS A 180 -12.62 -31.51 -26.58
C LYS A 180 -11.41 -32.36 -26.94
N LEU A 181 -10.44 -32.46 -26.03
CA LEU A 181 -9.26 -33.27 -26.21
C LEU A 181 -9.60 -34.76 -26.32
N ALA A 182 -10.45 -35.27 -25.43
CA ALA A 182 -10.90 -36.67 -25.47
C ALA A 182 -11.63 -36.99 -26.77
N ALA A 183 -12.49 -36.09 -27.25
CA ALA A 183 -13.17 -36.23 -28.55
C ALA A 183 -12.16 -36.27 -29.71
N ALA A 184 -11.23 -35.30 -29.76
CA ALA A 184 -10.22 -35.23 -30.81
C ALA A 184 -9.29 -36.47 -30.83
N VAL A 185 -8.88 -36.96 -29.66
CA VAL A 185 -8.06 -38.17 -29.52
C VAL A 185 -8.84 -39.41 -29.96
N LYS A 186 -10.12 -39.52 -29.60
CA LYS A 186 -11.00 -40.63 -30.03
C LYS A 186 -11.18 -40.66 -31.55
N ASP A 187 -11.44 -39.50 -32.16
CA ASP A 187 -11.61 -39.38 -33.62
C ASP A 187 -10.31 -39.69 -34.38
N LEU A 188 -9.16 -39.32 -33.81
CA LEU A 188 -7.86 -39.72 -34.35
C LEU A 188 -7.64 -41.23 -34.22
N ALA A 189 -7.96 -41.81 -33.05
CA ALA A 189 -7.82 -43.24 -32.80
C ALA A 189 -8.63 -44.07 -33.80
N GLN A 190 -9.89 -43.68 -34.03
CA GLN A 190 -10.75 -44.34 -35.02
C GLN A 190 -10.17 -44.23 -36.43
N ARG A 191 -9.77 -43.03 -36.87
CA ARG A 191 -9.21 -42.83 -38.22
C ARG A 191 -7.92 -43.60 -38.45
N GLU A 192 -7.02 -43.65 -37.46
CA GLU A 192 -5.77 -44.41 -37.58
C GLU A 192 -6.02 -45.93 -37.55
N ALA A 193 -6.94 -46.41 -36.71
CA ALA A 193 -7.34 -47.80 -36.72
C ALA A 193 -7.98 -48.20 -38.08
N GLU A 194 -8.83 -47.36 -38.64
CA GLU A 194 -9.45 -47.53 -39.96
C GLU A 194 -8.39 -47.59 -41.07
N LYS A 195 -7.37 -46.72 -41.04
CA LYS A 195 -6.28 -46.72 -42.03
C LYS A 195 -5.46 -48.01 -42.01
N VAL A 196 -5.19 -48.55 -40.83
CA VAL A 196 -4.33 -49.75 -40.66
C VAL A 196 -5.09 -51.04 -40.98
N THR A 197 -6.34 -51.13 -40.53
CA THR A 197 -7.12 -52.38 -40.59
C THR A 197 -8.13 -52.42 -41.72
N ALA A 198 -8.44 -51.28 -42.35
CA ALA A 198 -9.58 -51.09 -43.24
C ALA A 198 -10.92 -51.57 -42.64
N ASN A 199 -11.03 -51.59 -41.29
CA ASN A 199 -12.13 -52.18 -40.52
C ASN A 199 -12.35 -53.69 -40.76
N LYS A 200 -11.32 -54.42 -41.21
CA LYS A 200 -11.44 -55.86 -41.54
C LYS A 200 -10.89 -56.80 -40.47
N ARG A 201 -10.11 -56.29 -39.52
CA ARG A 201 -9.48 -57.08 -38.45
C ARG A 201 -9.16 -56.24 -37.23
N GLU A 202 -8.87 -56.90 -36.12
CA GLU A 202 -8.31 -56.25 -34.93
C GLU A 202 -6.84 -55.84 -35.16
N LEU A 203 -6.40 -54.82 -34.42
CA LEU A 203 -5.02 -54.32 -34.42
C LEU A 203 -4.11 -55.34 -33.76
N THR A 204 -2.94 -55.61 -34.36
CA THR A 204 -1.91 -56.44 -33.71
C THR A 204 -1.29 -55.70 -32.51
N PRO A 205 -0.62 -56.39 -31.58
CA PRO A 205 0.02 -55.74 -30.43
C PRO A 205 0.99 -54.60 -30.83
N GLU A 206 1.74 -54.78 -31.93
CA GLU A 206 2.67 -53.77 -32.44
C GLU A 206 1.92 -52.54 -33.01
N GLU A 207 0.81 -52.77 -33.70
CA GLU A 207 -0.04 -51.70 -34.23
C GLU A 207 -0.75 -50.94 -33.12
N GLN A 208 -1.19 -51.63 -32.07
CA GLN A 208 -1.75 -51.02 -30.87
C GLN A 208 -0.71 -50.12 -30.18
N GLN A 209 0.53 -50.58 -30.03
CA GLN A 209 1.59 -49.77 -29.44
C GLN A 209 1.86 -48.50 -30.27
N LYS A 210 2.00 -48.63 -31.59
CA LYS A 210 2.22 -47.47 -32.48
C LYS A 210 1.04 -46.49 -32.46
N LEU A 211 -0.19 -47.00 -32.38
CA LEU A 211 -1.38 -46.18 -32.21
C LEU A 211 -1.31 -45.42 -30.90
N MET A 212 -1.01 -46.10 -29.79
CA MET A 212 -0.87 -45.47 -28.47
C MET A 212 0.21 -44.38 -28.44
N GLU A 213 1.37 -44.62 -29.06
CA GLU A 213 2.42 -43.61 -29.22
C GLU A 213 1.91 -42.37 -29.99
N THR A 214 1.17 -42.60 -31.08
CA THR A 214 0.59 -41.53 -31.91
C THR A 214 -0.45 -40.72 -31.13
N LEU A 215 -1.34 -41.38 -30.37
CA LEU A 215 -2.35 -40.71 -29.56
C LEU A 215 -1.72 -39.92 -28.40
N THR A 216 -0.68 -40.48 -27.78
CA THR A 216 0.08 -39.82 -26.71
C THR A 216 0.79 -38.57 -27.25
N ALA A 217 1.45 -38.69 -28.40
CA ALA A 217 2.09 -37.56 -29.07
C ALA A 217 1.08 -36.47 -29.45
N ARG A 218 -0.11 -36.85 -29.94
CA ARG A 218 -1.18 -35.88 -30.23
C ARG A 218 -1.63 -35.17 -28.96
N ARG A 219 -1.90 -35.92 -27.88
CA ARG A 219 -2.35 -35.35 -26.60
C ARG A 219 -1.33 -34.36 -26.03
N LEU A 220 -0.05 -34.75 -26.04
CA LEU A 220 1.04 -33.88 -25.60
C LEU A 220 1.15 -32.63 -26.49
N GLY A 221 0.99 -32.77 -27.80
CA GLY A 221 0.99 -31.65 -28.73
C GLY A 221 -0.11 -30.63 -28.44
N GLU A 222 -1.32 -31.07 -28.07
CA GLU A 222 -2.40 -30.17 -27.67
C GLU A 222 -2.08 -29.41 -26.37
N TYR A 223 -1.46 -30.08 -25.39
CA TYR A 223 -1.02 -29.41 -24.16
C TYR A 223 0.08 -28.37 -24.42
N GLN A 224 1.04 -28.71 -25.28
CA GLN A 224 2.09 -27.77 -25.69
C GLN A 224 1.52 -26.57 -26.45
N ASN A 225 0.57 -26.80 -27.37
CA ASN A 225 -0.10 -25.72 -28.09
C ASN A 225 -0.83 -24.81 -27.12
N ARG A 226 -1.57 -25.38 -26.15
CA ARG A 226 -2.27 -24.59 -25.15
C ARG A 226 -1.32 -23.75 -24.30
N ALA A 227 -0.21 -24.34 -23.83
CA ALA A 227 0.81 -23.62 -23.05
C ALA A 227 1.36 -22.40 -23.81
N LYS A 228 1.50 -22.49 -25.14
CA LYS A 228 1.99 -21.43 -26.03
C LYS A 228 0.98 -20.31 -26.30
N GLU A 229 -0.30 -20.54 -26.06
CA GLU A 229 -1.34 -19.54 -26.27
C GLU A 229 -1.45 -18.55 -25.10
N ILE A 230 -1.10 -19.00 -23.90
CA ILE A 230 -1.30 -18.28 -22.65
C ILE A 230 0.04 -17.88 -22.01
N THR A 231 0.02 -16.83 -21.20
CA THR A 231 1.20 -16.39 -20.42
C THR A 231 1.46 -17.33 -19.25
N PHE A 232 0.41 -17.75 -18.54
CA PHE A 232 0.44 -18.72 -17.45
C PHE A 232 -0.96 -19.31 -17.23
N TYR A 233 -1.04 -20.48 -16.60
CA TYR A 233 -2.32 -21.10 -16.27
C TYR A 233 -2.98 -20.38 -15.09
N ALA A 234 -4.18 -19.85 -15.28
CA ALA A 234 -5.04 -19.37 -14.21
C ALA A 234 -6.49 -19.34 -14.71
N THR A 235 -7.43 -19.60 -13.80
CA THR A 235 -8.86 -19.49 -14.08
C THR A 235 -9.52 -18.65 -12.99
N LEU A 236 -10.84 -18.43 -13.08
CA LEU A 236 -11.59 -17.78 -12.02
C LEU A 236 -11.45 -18.51 -10.67
N GLU A 237 -11.25 -19.83 -10.68
CA GLU A 237 -11.04 -20.64 -9.47
C GLU A 237 -9.71 -20.32 -8.78
N SER A 238 -8.73 -19.81 -9.51
CA SER A 238 -7.43 -19.40 -8.98
C SER A 238 -7.49 -18.11 -8.17
N LEU A 239 -8.57 -17.33 -8.31
CA LEU A 239 -8.74 -16.04 -7.65
C LEU A 239 -9.46 -16.21 -6.30
N PRO A 240 -9.47 -15.19 -5.40
CA PRO A 240 -10.09 -15.32 -4.08
C PRO A 240 -11.51 -15.87 -4.14
N GLN A 241 -11.83 -16.87 -3.33
CA GLN A 241 -13.16 -17.49 -3.26
C GLN A 241 -13.83 -17.22 -1.90
N GLY A 242 -15.16 -17.32 -1.85
CA GLY A 242 -15.95 -17.28 -0.61
C GLY A 242 -16.49 -15.89 -0.23
N PRO A 243 -16.91 -15.68 1.04
CA PRO A 243 -17.59 -14.46 1.48
C PRO A 243 -16.77 -13.18 1.29
N ASN A 244 -15.44 -13.29 1.32
CA ASN A 244 -14.51 -12.18 1.09
C ASN A 244 -13.77 -12.34 -0.27
N GLY A 245 -14.26 -13.19 -1.16
CA GLY A 245 -13.69 -13.47 -2.47
C GLY A 245 -14.55 -12.97 -3.63
N ILE A 246 -14.23 -13.42 -4.84
CA ILE A 246 -15.02 -13.23 -6.05
C ILE A 246 -16.44 -13.70 -5.82
N GLN A 247 -17.37 -12.82 -6.17
CA GLN A 247 -18.79 -13.13 -6.16
C GLN A 247 -19.17 -13.70 -7.54
N ILE A 248 -19.59 -14.97 -7.59
CA ILE A 248 -20.00 -15.64 -8.84
C ILE A 248 -21.52 -15.87 -8.79
N GLY A 249 -22.23 -15.33 -9.79
CA GLY A 249 -23.68 -15.52 -9.96
C GLY A 249 -24.55 -14.64 -9.05
N HIS A 250 -24.24 -14.55 -7.75
CA HIS A 250 -24.91 -13.67 -6.81
C HIS A 250 -24.00 -13.31 -5.63
N ILE A 251 -24.23 -12.15 -5.02
CA ILE A 251 -23.61 -11.78 -3.76
C ILE A 251 -24.45 -12.44 -2.65
N GLU A 252 -23.99 -13.56 -2.10
CA GLU A 252 -24.69 -14.41 -1.10
C GLU A 252 -24.86 -13.77 0.29
N GLN A 253 -24.77 -12.44 0.37
CA GLN A 253 -24.58 -11.76 1.62
C GLN A 253 -25.89 -11.15 2.15
N PRO A 254 -26.11 -11.13 3.48
CA PRO A 254 -27.28 -10.46 4.06
C PRO A 254 -27.34 -9.00 3.60
N ALA A 255 -28.53 -8.39 3.54
CA ALA A 255 -28.75 -7.01 3.05
C ALA A 255 -27.81 -5.96 3.69
N GLN A 256 -27.28 -6.25 4.89
CA GLN A 256 -26.25 -5.49 5.62
C GLN A 256 -24.87 -5.45 4.93
N MET A 257 -24.68 -6.18 3.83
CA MET A 257 -23.45 -6.16 3.05
C MET A 257 -23.57 -5.43 1.70
N ILE A 258 -24.77 -4.99 1.32
CA ILE A 258 -24.99 -4.01 0.25
C ILE A 258 -24.80 -2.61 0.84
N GLU A 259 -23.63 -2.36 1.40
CA GLU A 259 -23.25 -1.06 1.97
C GLU A 259 -22.05 -0.50 1.20
N PRO A 260 -21.93 0.84 1.09
CA PRO A 260 -20.78 1.47 0.44
C PRO A 260 -19.43 0.97 0.96
N ASN A 261 -19.31 0.69 2.25
CA ASN A 261 -18.08 0.19 2.86
C ASN A 261 -17.58 -1.12 2.23
N ASN A 262 -18.49 -2.09 2.03
CA ASN A 262 -18.13 -3.40 1.53
C ASN A 262 -17.83 -3.36 0.04
N PHE A 263 -18.59 -2.60 -0.74
CA PHE A 263 -18.29 -2.42 -2.15
C PHE A 263 -17.00 -1.66 -2.39
N PHE A 264 -16.63 -0.72 -1.51
CA PHE A 264 -15.33 -0.07 -1.60
C PHE A 264 -14.20 -1.08 -1.36
N LEU A 265 -14.34 -1.98 -0.38
CA LEU A 265 -13.37 -3.06 -0.18
C LEU A 265 -13.27 -3.99 -1.39
N LEU A 266 -14.41 -4.42 -1.97
CA LEU A 266 -14.41 -5.25 -3.18
C LEU A 266 -13.75 -4.54 -4.36
N ASN A 267 -13.99 -3.23 -4.52
CA ASN A 267 -13.32 -2.41 -5.53
C ASN A 267 -11.81 -2.34 -5.30
N TRP A 268 -11.38 -2.18 -4.04
CA TRP A 268 -9.98 -2.19 -3.66
C TRP A 268 -9.34 -3.57 -3.90
N ASP A 269 -10.05 -4.65 -3.62
CA ASP A 269 -9.60 -6.02 -3.88
C ASP A 269 -9.36 -6.24 -5.37
N ILE A 270 -10.19 -5.66 -6.24
CA ILE A 270 -9.96 -5.67 -7.69
C ILE A 270 -8.66 -4.96 -8.05
N TRP A 271 -8.38 -3.78 -7.48
CA TRP A 271 -7.10 -3.10 -7.72
C TRP A 271 -5.90 -3.95 -7.26
N VAL A 272 -6.02 -4.62 -6.12
CA VAL A 272 -4.99 -5.54 -5.59
C VAL A 272 -4.81 -6.74 -6.52
N MET A 273 -5.91 -7.36 -6.98
CA MET A 273 -5.85 -8.50 -7.92
C MET A 273 -5.23 -8.10 -9.25
N ASP A 274 -5.57 -6.94 -9.80
CA ASP A 274 -5.02 -6.45 -11.06
C ASP A 274 -3.51 -6.23 -10.97
N ASP A 275 -3.03 -5.63 -9.88
CA ASP A 275 -1.59 -5.45 -9.63
C ASP A 275 -0.87 -6.80 -9.44
N MET A 276 -1.49 -7.78 -8.76
CA MET A 276 -0.92 -9.12 -8.59
C MET A 276 -0.82 -9.87 -9.92
N LEU A 277 -1.89 -9.91 -10.72
CA LEU A 277 -1.90 -10.58 -12.01
C LEU A 277 -0.93 -9.90 -12.98
N THR A 278 -0.86 -8.58 -12.96
CA THR A 278 0.12 -7.82 -13.74
C THR A 278 1.54 -8.16 -13.31
N ALA A 279 1.83 -8.31 -12.02
CA ALA A 279 3.16 -8.71 -11.55
C ALA A 279 3.57 -10.09 -12.08
N LEU A 280 2.65 -11.06 -12.09
CA LEU A 280 2.90 -12.38 -12.65
C LEU A 280 3.16 -12.31 -14.17
N ARG A 281 2.44 -11.45 -14.88
CA ARG A 281 2.70 -11.19 -16.30
C ARG A 281 4.06 -10.51 -16.53
N VAL A 282 4.44 -9.55 -15.69
CA VAL A 282 5.75 -8.86 -15.75
C VAL A 282 6.88 -9.87 -15.52
N ALA A 283 6.70 -10.84 -14.62
CA ALA A 283 7.65 -11.94 -14.45
C ALA A 283 7.81 -12.73 -15.74
N ASN A 284 6.70 -12.95 -16.46
CA ASN A 284 6.69 -13.58 -17.79
C ASN A 284 6.92 -12.58 -18.92
N THR A 285 7.61 -11.47 -18.68
CA THR A 285 7.96 -10.51 -19.73
C THR A 285 9.46 -10.28 -19.74
N THR A 286 10.06 -10.49 -20.89
CA THR A 286 11.48 -10.24 -21.12
C THR A 286 11.83 -8.74 -21.01
N PRO A 287 13.10 -8.37 -20.79
CA PRO A 287 13.50 -6.97 -20.71
C PRO A 287 13.16 -6.12 -21.96
N ASP A 288 13.06 -6.74 -23.14
CA ASP A 288 12.64 -6.13 -24.40
C ASP A 288 11.11 -6.03 -24.57
N GLY A 289 10.33 -6.50 -23.59
CA GLY A 289 8.88 -6.40 -23.57
C GLY A 289 8.15 -7.57 -24.24
N ARG A 290 8.85 -8.60 -24.72
CA ARG A 290 8.20 -9.82 -25.24
C ARG A 290 7.61 -10.62 -24.08
N VAL A 291 6.30 -10.85 -24.16
CA VAL A 291 5.56 -11.73 -23.23
C VAL A 291 5.88 -13.19 -23.55
N LEU A 292 6.35 -13.91 -22.54
CA LEU A 292 6.64 -15.34 -22.53
C LEU A 292 5.38 -16.15 -22.30
N THR A 293 5.37 -17.37 -22.82
CA THR A 293 4.27 -18.32 -22.69
C THR A 293 4.42 -19.18 -21.44
N ALA A 294 3.39 -19.96 -21.08
CA ALA A 294 3.42 -20.75 -19.85
C ALA A 294 4.56 -21.78 -19.81
N ASP A 295 5.02 -22.27 -20.96
CA ASP A 295 6.16 -23.20 -21.08
C ASP A 295 7.53 -22.51 -21.03
N GLU A 296 7.62 -21.22 -21.40
CA GLU A 296 8.86 -20.43 -21.44
C GLU A 296 9.08 -19.54 -20.21
N GLY A 297 7.99 -19.03 -19.61
CA GLY A 297 8.02 -18.02 -18.57
C GLY A 297 8.36 -18.57 -17.18
N PRO A 298 8.88 -17.75 -16.25
CA PRO A 298 9.15 -18.18 -14.88
C PRO A 298 7.88 -18.57 -14.12
N VAL A 299 6.76 -17.90 -14.33
CA VAL A 299 5.46 -18.26 -13.74
C VAL A 299 4.75 -19.23 -14.67
N LYS A 300 4.39 -20.40 -14.16
CA LYS A 300 3.73 -21.45 -14.95
C LYS A 300 2.23 -21.47 -14.70
N ARG A 301 1.83 -21.43 -13.43
CA ARG A 301 0.42 -21.53 -13.00
C ARG A 301 0.17 -20.76 -11.72
N LEU A 302 -0.94 -20.04 -11.63
CA LEU A 302 -1.52 -19.56 -10.38
C LEU A 302 -2.54 -20.59 -9.90
N GLU A 303 -2.25 -21.28 -8.79
CA GLU A 303 -3.16 -22.27 -8.21
C GLU A 303 -4.24 -21.58 -7.35
N SER A 304 -3.84 -20.61 -6.52
CA SER A 304 -4.77 -19.85 -5.69
C SER A 304 -4.22 -18.48 -5.28
N MET A 305 -5.14 -17.54 -5.04
CA MET A 305 -4.90 -16.23 -4.47
C MET A 305 -5.92 -15.98 -3.36
N SER A 306 -5.49 -15.40 -2.26
CA SER A 306 -6.38 -14.89 -1.21
C SER A 306 -5.91 -13.53 -0.75
N ILE A 307 -6.85 -12.63 -0.46
CA ILE A 307 -6.56 -11.30 0.07
C ILE A 307 -6.99 -11.29 1.52
N SER A 308 -6.09 -10.85 2.39
CA SER A 308 -6.40 -10.69 3.80
C SER A 308 -7.39 -9.55 3.99
N GLY A 309 -8.42 -9.80 4.79
CA GLY A 309 -9.36 -8.76 5.20
C GLY A 309 -8.64 -7.67 5.99
N ILE A 310 -9.21 -6.46 5.94
CA ILE A 310 -8.72 -5.36 6.77
C ILE A 310 -9.13 -5.64 8.23
N PRO A 311 -8.20 -5.59 9.20
CA PRO A 311 -8.54 -5.72 10.61
C PRO A 311 -9.66 -4.74 11.00
N GLY A 312 -10.65 -5.20 11.76
CA GLY A 312 -11.83 -4.40 12.14
C GLY A 312 -12.96 -4.29 11.09
N MET A 313 -12.79 -4.81 9.87
CA MET A 313 -13.81 -4.75 8.80
C MET A 313 -14.29 -6.12 8.29
N GLY A 314 -13.64 -7.23 8.67
CA GLY A 314 -13.98 -8.56 8.13
C GLY A 314 -15.21 -9.22 8.77
N VAL A 315 -15.96 -9.98 7.97
CA VAL A 315 -16.85 -11.05 8.48
C VAL A 315 -15.96 -12.06 9.21
N GLN A 316 -16.20 -12.24 10.50
CA GLN A 316 -15.41 -13.14 11.34
C GLN A 316 -15.43 -14.55 10.76
N SER A 317 -14.26 -15.10 10.41
CA SER A 317 -14.12 -16.54 10.32
C SER A 317 -14.39 -17.11 11.71
N GLN A 318 -15.35 -18.03 11.84
CA GLN A 318 -15.66 -18.66 13.13
C GLN A 318 -14.37 -19.22 13.75
N GLY A 319 -14.00 -18.69 14.93
CA GLY A 319 -12.88 -19.19 15.74
C GLY A 319 -11.61 -18.31 15.82
N GLN A 320 -11.53 -17.19 15.10
CA GLN A 320 -10.41 -16.24 15.24
C GLN A 320 -10.86 -14.96 15.96
N ALA A 321 -10.15 -14.59 17.03
CA ALA A 321 -10.38 -13.33 17.73
C ALA A 321 -10.21 -12.16 16.73
N PRO A 322 -11.06 -11.13 16.80
CA PRO A 322 -10.96 -10.00 15.88
C PRO A 322 -9.59 -9.35 16.01
N ALA A 323 -8.87 -9.25 14.89
CA ALA A 323 -7.67 -8.43 14.82
C ALA A 323 -8.11 -6.97 15.04
N VAL A 324 -7.74 -6.41 16.18
CA VAL A 324 -7.99 -5.01 16.54
C VAL A 324 -6.83 -4.19 15.97
N ILE A 325 -7.15 -3.13 15.22
CA ILE A 325 -6.14 -2.13 14.85
C ILE A 325 -5.73 -1.41 16.13
N ASP A 326 -4.44 -1.48 16.49
CA ASP A 326 -3.92 -0.69 17.62
C ASP A 326 -4.03 0.80 17.26
N PRO A 327 -4.80 1.60 18.03
CA PRO A 327 -4.92 3.02 17.76
C PRO A 327 -3.61 3.78 18.01
N ASN A 328 -2.65 3.20 18.74
CA ASN A 328 -1.38 3.83 19.08
C ASN A 328 -0.29 3.46 18.06
N PRO A 329 0.64 4.39 17.78
CA PRO A 329 1.82 4.05 16.99
C PRO A 329 2.66 3.00 17.72
N PRO A 330 3.31 2.08 17.00
CA PRO A 330 4.25 1.15 17.61
C PRO A 330 5.37 1.94 18.29
N ALA A 331 5.90 1.38 19.39
CA ALA A 331 7.03 1.97 20.09
C ALA A 331 8.18 2.21 19.10
N ALA A 332 8.76 3.41 19.11
CA ALA A 332 9.85 3.75 18.22
C ALA A 332 11.00 2.75 18.39
N SER A 333 11.39 2.11 17.28
CA SER A 333 12.60 1.29 17.25
C SER A 333 13.82 2.15 17.61
N PRO A 334 14.85 1.59 18.28
CA PRO A 334 16.13 2.28 18.46
C PRO A 334 16.73 2.82 17.16
N ASP A 335 16.40 2.19 16.03
CA ASP A 335 16.85 2.56 14.68
C ASP A 335 15.87 3.47 13.92
N ALA A 336 14.82 3.97 14.59
CA ALA A 336 13.84 4.85 13.97
C ALA A 336 14.49 6.16 13.53
N LYS A 337 14.53 6.41 12.22
CA LYS A 337 15.02 7.67 11.66
C LYS A 337 13.98 8.78 11.88
N PRO A 338 14.38 9.97 12.35
CA PRO A 338 13.47 11.11 12.47
C PRO A 338 12.74 11.39 11.15
N GLY A 339 11.43 11.63 11.21
CA GLY A 339 10.60 11.90 10.03
C GLY A 339 10.10 10.66 9.28
N MET A 340 10.54 9.45 9.64
CA MET A 340 9.99 8.21 9.11
C MET A 340 8.76 7.76 9.90
N ILE A 341 7.83 7.09 9.21
CA ILE A 341 6.67 6.46 9.82
C ILE A 341 7.16 5.33 10.74
N PRO A 342 6.70 5.26 12.00
CA PRO A 342 7.06 4.17 12.90
C PRO A 342 6.76 2.79 12.30
N THR A 343 7.70 1.86 12.45
CA THR A 343 7.57 0.48 11.98
C THR A 343 7.48 -0.49 13.15
N ASP A 344 6.66 -1.54 13.01
CA ASP A 344 6.58 -2.65 13.95
C ASP A 344 7.13 -3.94 13.35
N ALA A 345 8.37 -4.28 13.69
CA ALA A 345 9.02 -5.52 13.23
C ALA A 345 8.28 -6.81 13.68
N ARG A 346 7.36 -6.73 14.65
CA ARG A 346 6.51 -7.88 15.05
C ARG A 346 5.38 -8.13 14.06
N ALA A 347 4.97 -7.11 13.30
CA ALA A 347 3.85 -7.21 12.37
C ALA A 347 4.24 -7.86 11.04
N SER A 348 5.47 -7.60 10.55
CA SER A 348 6.07 -8.20 9.35
C SER A 348 7.56 -7.83 9.24
N ILE A 349 8.28 -8.43 8.29
CA ILE A 349 9.67 -8.08 7.99
C ILE A 349 9.85 -6.64 7.48
N SER A 350 8.82 -6.07 6.83
CA SER A 350 8.82 -4.65 6.41
C SER A 350 8.52 -3.70 7.58
N GLY A 351 7.93 -4.24 8.65
CA GLY A 351 7.41 -3.51 9.80
C GLY A 351 6.29 -2.51 9.49
N ARG A 352 5.71 -2.54 8.28
CA ARG A 352 4.66 -1.60 7.91
C ARG A 352 3.31 -2.04 8.47
N VAL A 353 2.57 -1.09 9.01
CA VAL A 353 1.27 -1.35 9.65
C VAL A 353 0.27 -0.25 9.27
N SER A 354 -0.96 -0.65 8.96
CA SER A 354 -2.10 0.27 8.81
C SER A 354 -2.60 0.70 10.18
N GLY A 355 -2.95 1.96 10.36
CA GLY A 355 -3.60 2.41 11.58
C GLY A 355 -3.93 3.90 11.58
N PRO A 356 -4.72 4.37 12.57
CA PRO A 356 -5.09 5.78 12.70
C PRO A 356 -3.90 6.73 12.72
N TRP A 357 -2.80 6.30 13.34
CA TRP A 357 -1.55 7.05 13.45
C TRP A 357 -0.75 7.11 12.14
N ASN A 358 -1.00 6.22 11.18
CA ASN A 358 -0.30 6.19 9.90
C ASN A 358 -1.07 7.02 8.87
N THR A 359 -0.76 8.31 8.72
CA THR A 359 -1.49 9.20 7.80
C THR A 359 -1.14 9.03 6.32
N PHE A 360 -0.20 8.15 5.97
CA PHE A 360 0.38 8.12 4.63
C PHE A 360 -0.11 6.97 3.77
N PHE A 361 -0.33 5.80 4.36
CA PHE A 361 -0.68 4.61 3.60
C PHE A 361 -1.45 3.57 4.40
N ASP A 362 -2.06 2.66 3.66
CA ASP A 362 -2.63 1.42 4.16
C ASP A 362 -1.95 0.21 3.50
N ILE A 363 -1.94 -0.89 4.23
CA ILE A 363 -1.38 -2.17 3.83
C ILE A 363 -2.48 -3.17 3.52
N ARG A 364 -2.36 -3.85 2.37
CA ARG A 364 -3.11 -5.08 2.06
C ARG A 364 -2.13 -6.24 1.93
N ARG A 365 -2.55 -7.44 2.33
CA ARG A 365 -1.74 -8.66 2.23
C ARG A 365 -2.41 -9.67 1.33
N VAL A 366 -1.63 -10.31 0.48
CA VAL A 366 -2.07 -11.32 -0.47
C VAL A 366 -1.28 -12.60 -0.23
N ASN A 367 -1.95 -13.72 -0.11
CA ASN A 367 -1.31 -15.03 -0.13
C ASN A 367 -1.52 -15.66 -1.50
N LEU A 368 -0.43 -16.10 -2.13
CA LEU A 368 -0.43 -16.74 -3.44
C LEU A 368 0.10 -18.17 -3.31
N THR A 369 -0.52 -19.11 -4.01
CA THR A 369 0.09 -20.40 -4.32
C THR A 369 0.22 -20.51 -5.84
N LEU A 370 1.44 -20.72 -6.31
CA LEU A 370 1.75 -20.78 -7.74
C LEU A 370 2.78 -21.87 -8.05
N VAL A 371 2.82 -22.33 -9.29
CA VAL A 371 3.89 -23.15 -9.84
C VAL A 371 4.81 -22.25 -10.65
N ALA A 372 6.11 -22.28 -10.36
CA ALA A 372 7.12 -21.48 -11.03
C ALA A 372 8.39 -22.26 -11.31
N SER A 373 9.17 -21.76 -12.26
CA SER A 373 10.52 -22.23 -12.58
C SER A 373 11.45 -22.04 -11.39
N SER A 374 12.03 -23.15 -10.92
CA SER A 374 12.89 -23.17 -9.73
C SER A 374 14.17 -22.34 -9.89
N SER A 375 14.70 -22.25 -11.11
CA SER A 375 15.91 -21.49 -11.43
C SER A 375 15.65 -19.99 -11.60
N ARG A 376 14.40 -19.57 -11.75
CA ARG A 376 14.01 -18.18 -12.09
C ARG A 376 13.13 -17.50 -11.05
N LEU A 377 13.07 -18.03 -9.82
CA LEU A 377 12.31 -17.44 -8.71
C LEU A 377 12.70 -15.99 -8.41
N ARG A 378 13.96 -15.60 -8.63
CA ARG A 378 14.41 -14.22 -8.44
C ARG A 378 13.70 -13.24 -9.39
N GLU A 379 13.43 -13.66 -10.63
CA GLU A 379 12.73 -12.83 -11.61
C GLU A 379 11.28 -12.58 -11.17
N LEU A 380 10.62 -13.60 -10.60
CA LEU A 380 9.29 -13.47 -10.01
C LEU A 380 9.28 -12.46 -8.85
N VAL A 381 10.21 -12.56 -7.91
CA VAL A 381 10.29 -11.64 -6.76
C VAL A 381 10.50 -10.19 -7.25
N HIS A 382 11.45 -9.97 -8.17
CA HIS A 382 11.69 -8.64 -8.72
C HIS A 382 10.51 -8.09 -9.53
N ALA A 383 9.76 -8.95 -10.24
CA ALA A 383 8.56 -8.51 -10.95
C ALA A 383 7.48 -8.01 -9.98
N ILE A 384 7.29 -8.69 -8.85
CA ILE A 384 6.38 -8.26 -7.77
C ILE A 384 6.82 -6.89 -7.24
N GLU A 385 8.09 -6.74 -6.87
CA GLU A 385 8.63 -5.48 -6.32
C GLU A 385 8.51 -4.30 -7.29
N ARG A 386 8.60 -4.55 -8.61
CA ARG A 386 8.57 -3.51 -9.63
C ARG A 386 7.17 -3.09 -10.06
N THR A 387 6.13 -3.88 -9.77
CA THR A 387 4.79 -3.67 -10.34
C THR A 387 4.02 -2.56 -9.61
N ASN A 388 4.11 -2.52 -8.29
CA ASN A 388 3.61 -1.45 -7.44
C ASN A 388 4.48 -1.44 -6.16
N PHE A 389 4.11 -0.70 -5.12
CA PHE A 389 4.78 -0.74 -3.82
C PHE A 389 4.49 -2.05 -3.08
N MET A 390 5.12 -3.13 -3.55
CA MET A 390 4.86 -4.49 -3.09
C MET A 390 6.13 -5.14 -2.56
N THR A 391 5.99 -5.98 -1.54
CA THR A 391 7.12 -6.63 -0.86
C THR A 391 6.77 -8.07 -0.55
N VAL A 392 7.63 -9.01 -0.91
CA VAL A 392 7.47 -10.42 -0.54
C VAL A 392 7.89 -10.58 0.93
N LEU A 393 6.95 -10.97 1.78
CA LEU A 393 7.18 -11.15 3.22
C LEU A 393 7.63 -12.55 3.58
N ASP A 394 7.08 -13.56 2.88
CA ASP A 394 7.35 -14.96 3.13
C ASP A 394 7.29 -15.76 1.82
N MET A 395 8.14 -16.79 1.72
CA MET A 395 8.24 -17.66 0.55
C MET A 395 8.56 -19.09 0.99
N ASN A 396 7.63 -20.01 0.74
CA ASN A 396 7.82 -21.44 1.00
C ASN A 396 7.80 -22.21 -0.31
N LEU A 397 8.72 -23.17 -0.46
CA LEU A 397 8.88 -23.98 -1.66
C LEU A 397 8.53 -25.44 -1.36
N SER A 398 7.89 -26.10 -2.30
CA SER A 398 7.59 -27.54 -2.25
C SER A 398 7.63 -28.15 -3.64
N ASP A 399 7.90 -29.46 -3.71
CA ASP A 399 7.93 -30.19 -4.96
C ASP A 399 6.56 -30.25 -5.65
N VAL A 400 6.60 -30.37 -6.98
CA VAL A 400 5.43 -30.54 -7.85
C VAL A 400 5.54 -31.87 -8.56
N ASP A 401 4.45 -32.63 -8.58
CA ASP A 401 4.33 -33.80 -9.44
C ASP A 401 3.94 -33.34 -10.85
N GLU A 402 4.95 -33.06 -11.66
CA GLU A 402 4.77 -32.60 -13.05
C GLU A 402 3.98 -33.60 -13.90
N TRP A 403 4.05 -34.90 -13.59
CA TRP A 403 3.34 -35.93 -14.33
C TRP A 403 1.86 -35.93 -14.00
N GLU A 404 1.49 -35.75 -12.74
CA GLU A 404 0.10 -35.59 -12.34
C GLU A 404 -0.50 -34.30 -12.93
N ASP A 405 0.23 -33.19 -12.87
CA ASP A 405 -0.18 -31.93 -13.49
C ASP A 405 -0.33 -32.08 -15.02
N LEU A 406 0.57 -32.81 -15.68
CA LEU A 406 0.45 -33.11 -17.12
C LEU A 406 -0.79 -33.96 -17.43
N ARG A 407 -1.17 -34.91 -16.58
CA ARG A 407 -2.43 -35.68 -16.76
C ARG A 407 -3.66 -34.79 -16.69
N GLN A 408 -3.61 -33.75 -15.87
CA GLN A 408 -4.64 -32.71 -15.74
C GLN A 408 -4.58 -31.66 -16.87
N GLY A 409 -3.60 -31.77 -17.77
CA GLY A 409 -3.45 -30.93 -18.95
C GLY A 409 -2.60 -29.69 -18.76
N TYR A 410 -1.83 -29.60 -17.67
CA TYR A 410 -0.85 -28.55 -17.44
C TYR A 410 0.51 -28.96 -18.00
N PHE A 411 1.00 -28.20 -18.99
CA PHE A 411 2.35 -28.39 -19.53
C PHE A 411 3.21 -27.18 -19.21
N TYR A 412 4.34 -27.39 -18.52
CA TYR A 412 5.20 -26.32 -17.97
C TYR A 412 6.52 -26.10 -18.72
N GLY A 413 6.76 -26.85 -19.80
CA GLY A 413 8.02 -26.81 -20.55
C GLY A 413 9.05 -27.81 -20.05
N GLN A 414 10.33 -27.56 -20.33
CA GLN A 414 11.45 -28.43 -19.95
C GLN A 414 12.14 -27.98 -18.65
N GLU A 415 11.79 -26.80 -18.14
CA GLU A 415 12.39 -26.26 -16.92
C GLU A 415 11.82 -26.97 -15.69
N PRO A 416 12.66 -27.30 -14.68
CA PRO A 416 12.18 -27.88 -13.44
C PRO A 416 11.34 -26.86 -12.65
N VAL A 417 10.16 -27.29 -12.21
CA VAL A 417 9.21 -26.41 -11.50
C VAL A 417 9.09 -26.75 -10.02
N VAL A 418 8.70 -25.75 -9.24
CA VAL A 418 8.37 -25.87 -7.82
C VAL A 418 7.06 -25.15 -7.54
N ARG A 419 6.35 -25.61 -6.51
CA ARG A 419 5.20 -24.91 -5.95
C ARG A 419 5.71 -23.91 -4.93
N VAL A 420 5.32 -22.66 -5.11
CA VAL A 420 5.72 -21.51 -4.31
C VAL A 420 4.48 -20.99 -3.58
N LYS A 421 4.56 -20.92 -2.26
CA LYS A 421 3.59 -20.19 -1.43
C LYS A 421 4.21 -18.86 -1.02
N LEU A 422 3.61 -17.76 -1.48
CA LEU A 422 4.09 -16.40 -1.21
C LEU A 422 3.11 -15.66 -0.31
N THR A 423 3.64 -14.87 0.61
CA THR A 423 2.90 -13.78 1.25
C THR A 423 3.44 -12.47 0.72
N VAL A 424 2.59 -11.66 0.09
CA VAL A 424 2.96 -10.37 -0.49
C VAL A 424 2.22 -9.26 0.25
N GLU A 425 2.95 -8.23 0.64
CA GLU A 425 2.42 -6.98 1.16
C GLU A 425 2.32 -5.97 0.01
N THR A 426 1.22 -5.22 -0.07
CA THR A 426 1.06 -4.10 -1.01
C THR A 426 0.63 -2.84 -0.27
N VAL A 427 1.24 -1.71 -0.65
CA VAL A 427 1.06 -0.40 0.00
C VAL A 427 0.19 0.49 -0.87
N TRP A 428 -0.77 1.15 -0.24
CA TRP A 428 -1.75 2.01 -0.90
C TRP A 428 -1.73 3.40 -0.26
N LEU A 429 -1.40 4.42 -1.04
CA LEU A 429 -1.20 5.77 -0.53
C LEU A 429 -2.55 6.44 -0.21
N ARG A 430 -2.68 6.95 1.01
CA ARG A 430 -3.90 7.59 1.50
C ARG A 430 -4.25 8.88 0.76
N SER A 431 -3.28 9.56 0.16
CA SER A 431 -3.53 10.79 -0.58
C SER A 431 -4.56 10.63 -1.70
N TRP A 432 -4.62 9.47 -2.34
CA TRP A 432 -5.59 9.19 -3.40
C TRP A 432 -6.67 8.18 -2.98
N THR A 433 -6.41 7.28 -2.01
CA THR A 433 -7.42 6.33 -1.55
C THR A 433 -8.38 6.92 -0.49
N GLU A 434 -7.88 7.70 0.48
CA GLU A 434 -8.70 8.30 1.56
C GLU A 434 -9.85 9.18 1.02
N PRO A 435 -9.66 10.00 -0.04
CA PRO A 435 -10.76 10.76 -0.65
C PRO A 435 -11.90 9.90 -1.22
N LEU A 436 -11.63 8.62 -1.51
CA LEU A 436 -12.60 7.66 -2.02
C LEU A 436 -13.18 6.78 -0.90
N MET A 437 -12.66 6.81 0.32
CA MET A 437 -13.12 5.93 1.39
C MET A 437 -14.46 6.41 1.96
N PRO A 438 -15.45 5.51 2.11
CA PRO A 438 -16.64 5.80 2.89
C PRO A 438 -16.30 6.15 4.35
N GLU A 439 -17.13 6.97 5.00
CA GLU A 439 -16.83 7.55 6.33
C GLU A 439 -16.56 6.51 7.42
N ARG A 440 -17.29 5.39 7.43
CA ARG A 440 -17.06 4.32 8.42
C ARG A 440 -15.69 3.68 8.25
N LEU A 441 -15.32 3.33 7.02
CA LEU A 441 -14.00 2.79 6.73
C LEU A 441 -12.89 3.80 7.04
N LYS A 442 -13.12 5.07 6.69
CA LYS A 442 -12.21 6.17 7.02
C LYS A 442 -12.02 6.32 8.52
N GLY A 443 -13.08 6.23 9.32
CA GLY A 443 -13.02 6.25 10.79
C GLY A 443 -12.19 5.10 11.36
N ILE A 444 -12.34 3.88 10.80
CA ILE A 444 -11.58 2.70 11.23
C ILE A 444 -10.09 2.83 10.90
N LEU A 445 -9.76 3.25 9.67
CA LEU A 445 -8.37 3.30 9.21
C LEU A 445 -7.61 4.53 9.67
N THR A 446 -8.27 5.69 9.75
CA THR A 446 -7.63 6.98 10.04
C THR A 446 -7.90 7.49 11.45
N GLY A 447 -8.85 6.90 12.18
CA GLY A 447 -9.32 7.42 13.47
C GLY A 447 -10.07 8.76 13.38
N LYS A 448 -10.20 9.34 12.18
CA LYS A 448 -11.00 10.54 11.94
C LYS A 448 -12.45 10.11 11.80
N VAL A 449 -13.19 10.06 12.90
CA VAL A 449 -14.65 9.92 12.86
C VAL A 449 -15.23 11.29 12.51
N ALA A 450 -16.01 11.39 11.43
CA ALA A 450 -16.79 12.60 11.14
C ALA A 450 -17.81 12.84 12.27
N PRO A 451 -18.09 14.09 12.66
CA PRO A 451 -19.05 14.38 13.73
C PRO A 451 -20.42 13.78 13.42
N GLU A 452 -20.96 13.09 14.43
CA GLU A 452 -22.17 12.27 14.41
C GLU A 452 -23.36 13.00 13.77
N GLY A 453 -23.89 12.44 12.68
CA GLY A 453 -25.12 12.89 12.05
C GLY A 453 -26.02 11.78 11.49
N GLU A 454 -25.59 10.51 11.52
CA GLU A 454 -26.45 9.38 11.15
C GLU A 454 -26.26 8.23 12.14
N ALA A 455 -27.15 8.16 13.12
CA ALA A 455 -27.36 6.97 13.91
C ALA A 455 -27.91 5.85 13.01
N THR A 456 -27.03 4.99 12.51
CA THR A 456 -27.44 3.68 12.00
C THR A 456 -27.76 2.80 13.19
N GLY A 457 -29.06 2.72 13.51
CA GLY A 457 -29.57 1.83 14.54
C GLY A 457 -29.26 0.38 14.19
N PHE A 458 -28.35 -0.24 14.93
CA PHE A 458 -28.23 -1.69 15.01
C PHE A 458 -29.25 -2.22 16.02
N PRO A 459 -30.21 -3.08 15.64
CA PRO A 459 -30.92 -3.93 16.59
C PRO A 459 -30.00 -5.12 16.93
N GLY A 460 -28.96 -4.88 17.73
CA GLY A 460 -27.96 -5.90 18.07
C GLY A 460 -27.55 -5.91 19.54
N GLY A 461 -28.05 -5.00 20.36
CA GLY A 461 -27.87 -5.05 21.81
C GLY A 461 -28.93 -5.94 22.44
N VAL A 462 -28.60 -7.20 22.71
CA VAL A 462 -29.31 -7.94 23.75
C VAL A 462 -29.15 -7.12 25.04
N PRO A 463 -30.24 -6.71 25.71
CA PRO A 463 -30.11 -5.98 26.96
C PRO A 463 -29.36 -6.87 27.95
N GLN A 464 -28.20 -6.42 28.41
CA GLN A 464 -27.53 -7.03 29.54
C GLN A 464 -28.32 -6.67 30.80
N GLY A 465 -29.46 -7.34 30.97
CA GLY A 465 -30.27 -7.30 32.17
C GLY A 465 -29.56 -8.10 33.25
N GLY A 466 -29.00 -7.40 34.24
CA GLY A 466 -28.54 -7.99 35.49
C GLY A 466 -29.70 -8.69 36.18
N GLY A 467 -29.72 -10.03 36.09
CA GLY A 467 -30.65 -10.89 36.78
C GLY A 467 -29.97 -12.23 37.04
N SER A 468 -29.44 -12.40 38.24
CA SER A 468 -28.87 -13.65 38.74
C SER A 468 -29.94 -14.74 38.80
N ALA A 469 -29.94 -15.66 37.84
CA ALA A 469 -30.70 -16.90 37.91
C ALA A 469 -29.90 -17.98 38.67
N PRO A 470 -30.54 -18.78 39.55
CA PRO A 470 -29.87 -19.82 40.33
C PRO A 470 -29.49 -21.04 39.48
N PRO A 471 -28.47 -21.81 39.89
CA PRO A 471 -27.96 -22.94 39.12
C PRO A 471 -28.96 -24.11 39.06
N PRO A 472 -28.95 -24.89 37.95
CA PRO A 472 -29.80 -26.07 37.81
C PRO A 472 -29.38 -27.22 38.74
N PRO A 473 -30.32 -28.07 39.19
CA PRO A 473 -30.04 -29.19 40.07
C PRO A 473 -29.31 -30.34 39.34
N PRO A 474 -28.52 -31.16 40.07
CA PRO A 474 -27.76 -32.25 39.49
C PRO A 474 -28.65 -33.42 39.02
N PRO A 475 -28.18 -34.20 38.02
CA PRO A 475 -28.94 -35.30 37.46
C PRO A 475 -29.06 -36.47 38.44
N THR A 476 -30.29 -36.77 38.84
CA THR A 476 -30.62 -37.99 39.59
C THR A 476 -30.56 -39.20 38.67
N GLY A 477 -29.61 -40.10 38.94
CA GLY A 477 -29.54 -41.40 38.30
C GLY A 477 -30.77 -42.26 38.62
N ARG A 478 -31.28 -42.96 37.62
CA ARG A 478 -32.26 -44.04 37.83
C ARG A 478 -31.76 -45.32 37.18
N ARG A 479 -31.43 -46.27 38.06
CA ARG A 479 -31.20 -47.69 37.78
C ARG A 479 -32.44 -48.32 37.14
N GLY A 480 -32.20 -49.05 36.05
CA GLY A 480 -32.58 -50.44 35.85
C GLY A 480 -34.06 -50.78 35.66
N GLN A 481 -34.38 -51.38 34.51
CA GLN A 481 -35.14 -52.63 34.51
C GLN A 481 -34.98 -53.45 33.22
N TYR A 482 -34.96 -54.76 33.47
CA TYR A 482 -34.83 -55.92 32.60
C TYR A 482 -35.95 -56.12 31.57
N ASN A 483 -35.59 -56.83 30.49
CA ASN A 483 -36.30 -57.85 29.67
C ASN A 483 -36.18 -57.50 28.18
N GLY A 484 -35.85 -58.39 27.25
CA GLY A 484 -35.91 -59.86 27.21
C GLY A 484 -36.60 -60.26 25.89
N GLY A 485 -36.00 -61.18 25.12
CA GLY A 485 -36.58 -61.79 23.90
C GLY A 485 -35.89 -61.31 22.60
N ARG A 486 -35.12 -62.09 21.83
CA ARG A 486 -35.22 -63.44 21.24
C ARG A 486 -36.06 -63.50 19.96
N GLY A 487 -35.40 -63.96 18.88
CA GLY A 487 -35.97 -64.39 17.58
C GLY A 487 -35.89 -63.31 16.51
N GLY A 488 -35.38 -63.52 15.29
CA GLY A 488 -35.08 -64.72 14.51
C GLY A 488 -35.39 -64.37 13.05
N GLY A 489 -34.55 -64.80 12.10
CA GLY A 489 -34.72 -64.55 10.66
C GLY A 489 -33.42 -64.11 9.99
#